data_AF-A0A8K0D7C8-F1
#
_entry.id   AF-A0A8K0D7C8-F1
#
_cell.length_a   1.000
_cell.length_b   1.000
_cell.length_c   1.000
_cell.angle_alpha   90.00
_cell.angle_beta   90.00
_cell.angle_gamma   90.00
#
_symmetry.space_group_name_H-M   'P 1'
#
loop_
_entity.id
_entity.type
_entity.pdbx_description
1 polymer ?
#
loop_
_entity_poly.entity_id
_entity_poly.type
_entity_poly.pdbx_seq_one_letter_code
_entity_poly.pdbx_strand_id
1 'polypeptide(L)'
;MDDITDIMGNNLLTELNCSICKSLLSAPPILLDHDGHNICGRCKINTDLKHIHNVHYEVLATQFEFPCQFIKEGCTVKKSFGTIKLHEEKCLYRTVKCDIGKCEWYGKLHGFILHCSNTHQDSVMNINDLRKLENDGEGCYILDVIGFYFLIKWKLVKSKFELQLENILHTEINFVFDINLFKLNNTKVPIKTLDNIKPNTKDVSFNFQESHKSLVISFTINSLSFITANNIDSDYSQKIICSYCNHQMVSPIWQCHLGHITCVDCTEYDYDLCKGCDDVGVAFTRVPELEVLTLISTYTCKSCAENFTFVDIQEHEKNCIKRVYECPHCKDWHGRISEVIPHDSESCKRSYSHECMMAAEVTISGNDNTCEYRLVAYNDLFCIIFEELSLGINVMIDYYGCSSLLGWYEYEAVLYHDVDPNFPFNKTYKNAHRCYNQYLIEIPNSDIDKFGEKRPFKITVKIHLLHGIARNMSVGKILKLNNMNQ
;
A
#
# COMPACT_ATOMS: atom_id res chain seq x y z
N MET A 1 17.27 7.27 30.30
CA MET A 1 16.08 7.23 31.18
C MET A 1 16.18 8.52 31.97
N ASP A 2 16.09 9.66 31.31
CA ASP A 2 16.53 10.94 31.86
C ASP A 2 15.63 12.04 31.30
N ASP A 3 14.54 12.30 31.99
CA ASP A 3 13.62 13.39 31.68
C ASP A 3 13.05 13.93 32.98
N ILE A 4 12.72 15.22 32.98
CA ILE A 4 12.14 16.12 34.02
C ILE A 4 11.50 15.49 35.27
N THR A 5 10.88 14.32 35.15
CA THR A 5 10.38 13.48 36.25
C THR A 5 11.44 13.10 37.29
N ASP A 6 12.72 12.97 36.91
CA ASP A 6 13.78 12.62 37.87
C ASP A 6 14.34 13.84 38.63
N ILE A 7 14.15 15.06 38.11
CA ILE A 7 14.68 16.28 38.72
C ILE A 7 13.64 16.98 39.61
N MET A 8 12.34 16.80 39.34
CA MET A 8 11.27 17.49 40.07
C MET A 8 10.32 16.47 40.71
N GLY A 9 10.37 16.37 42.04
CA GLY A 9 9.54 15.44 42.81
C GLY A 9 8.05 15.55 42.48
N ASN A 10 7.33 14.42 42.57
CA ASN A 10 5.94 14.22 42.12
C ASN A 10 4.91 15.31 42.53
N ASN A 11 5.16 16.06 43.60
CA ASN A 11 4.27 17.14 44.04
C ASN A 11 4.37 18.41 43.17
N LEU A 12 5.55 18.74 42.62
CA LEU A 12 5.75 19.92 41.76
C LEU A 12 5.11 19.78 40.37
N LEU A 13 5.04 18.54 39.84
CA LEU A 13 4.40 18.26 38.55
C LEU A 13 2.89 18.54 38.57
N THR A 14 2.26 18.50 39.76
CA THR A 14 0.82 18.83 39.89
C THR A 14 0.54 20.34 39.78
N GLU A 15 1.51 21.18 40.14
CA GLU A 15 1.43 22.65 40.05
C GLU A 15 1.69 23.16 38.62
N LEU A 16 2.29 22.32 37.75
CA LEU A 16 2.58 22.61 36.34
C LEU A 16 1.49 22.12 35.39
N ASN A 17 0.27 21.90 35.90
CA ASN A 17 -0.88 21.49 35.12
C ASN A 17 -1.86 22.63 34.91
N CYS A 18 -2.52 22.60 33.76
CA CYS A 18 -3.65 23.47 33.46
C CYS A 18 -4.78 23.24 34.48
N SER A 19 -5.31 24.32 35.03
CA SER A 19 -6.42 24.26 35.99
C SER A 19 -7.69 23.66 35.38
N ILE A 20 -7.88 23.79 34.07
CA ILE A 20 -9.03 23.29 33.31
C ILE A 20 -8.83 21.83 32.89
N CYS A 21 -7.87 21.56 31.98
CA CYS A 21 -7.72 20.22 31.39
C CYS A 21 -6.82 19.27 32.20
N LYS A 22 -6.20 19.76 33.28
CA LYS A 22 -5.26 19.01 34.14
C LYS A 22 -4.04 18.44 33.41
N SER A 23 -3.80 18.85 32.16
CA SER A 23 -2.62 18.47 31.39
C SER A 23 -1.46 19.43 31.64
N LEU A 24 -0.24 18.98 31.41
CA LEU A 24 0.97 19.80 31.52
C LEU A 24 0.84 21.10 30.70
N LEU A 25 1.34 22.20 31.25
CA LEU A 25 1.37 23.54 30.64
C LEU A 25 2.38 23.61 29.48
N SER A 26 2.21 22.79 28.46
CA SER A 26 3.20 22.62 27.38
C SER A 26 2.90 23.41 26.10
N ALA A 27 1.76 24.10 26.03
CA ALA A 27 1.30 24.80 24.84
C ALA A 27 0.92 26.27 25.12
N PRO A 28 1.53 27.25 24.43
CA PRO A 28 1.21 28.67 24.60
C PRO A 28 -0.14 29.05 23.95
N PRO A 29 -0.78 30.15 24.38
CA PRO A 29 -0.37 30.98 25.51
C PRO A 29 -0.70 30.34 26.87
N ILE A 30 0.11 30.58 27.90
CA ILE A 30 -0.17 30.19 29.29
C ILE A 30 -0.76 31.38 30.03
N LEU A 31 -2.02 31.28 30.41
CA LEU A 31 -2.79 32.38 30.98
C LEU A 31 -3.02 32.15 32.49
N LEU A 32 -2.97 33.22 33.27
CA LEU A 32 -3.33 33.22 34.68
C LEU A 32 -4.75 33.77 34.83
N ASP A 33 -5.59 33.04 35.55
CA ASP A 33 -6.89 33.55 35.99
C ASP A 33 -6.74 34.53 37.18
N HIS A 34 -7.87 35.10 37.60
CA HIS A 34 -7.94 36.03 38.74
C HIS A 34 -7.51 35.42 40.09
N ASP A 35 -7.52 34.09 40.21
CA ASP A 35 -7.11 33.34 41.41
C ASP A 35 -5.64 32.90 41.33
N GLY A 36 -4.95 33.20 40.22
CA GLY A 36 -3.54 32.87 40.01
C GLY A 36 -3.30 31.45 39.47
N HIS A 37 -4.33 30.74 39.00
CA HIS A 37 -4.13 29.42 38.39
C HIS A 37 -3.74 29.52 36.91
N ASN A 38 -2.87 28.61 36.47
CA ASN A 38 -2.42 28.53 35.09
C ASN A 38 -3.44 27.79 34.19
N ILE A 39 -3.71 28.36 33.02
CA ILE A 39 -4.56 27.81 31.97
C ILE A 39 -3.70 27.69 30.71
N CYS A 40 -3.66 26.50 30.11
CA CYS A 40 -2.86 26.27 28.90
C CYS A 40 -3.56 26.77 27.63
N GLY A 41 -2.78 26.97 26.56
CA GLY A 41 -3.26 27.44 25.26
C GLY A 41 -4.05 26.41 24.45
N ARG A 42 -4.45 25.29 25.07
CA ARG A 42 -5.39 24.31 24.51
C ARG A 42 -6.82 24.57 24.96
N CYS A 43 -7.00 25.17 26.13
CA CYS A 43 -8.31 25.41 26.69
C CYS A 43 -8.90 26.69 26.10
N LYS A 44 -10.17 26.62 25.68
CA LYS A 44 -10.94 27.81 25.30
C LYS A 44 -11.33 28.55 26.57
N ILE A 45 -11.05 29.84 26.62
CA ILE A 45 -11.36 30.70 27.76
C ILE A 45 -12.35 31.76 27.31
N ASN A 46 -13.35 32.06 28.15
CA ASN A 46 -14.30 33.12 27.87
C ASN A 46 -13.61 34.48 28.01
N THR A 47 -13.73 35.34 26.98
CA THR A 47 -12.99 36.59 26.85
C THR A 47 -13.43 37.69 27.83
N ASP A 48 -14.53 37.46 28.56
CA ASP A 48 -15.12 38.45 29.48
C ASP A 48 -14.32 38.62 30.79
N LEU A 49 -13.38 37.71 31.09
CA LEU A 49 -12.50 37.81 32.26
C LEU A 49 -11.10 38.25 31.84
N LYS A 50 -10.52 39.20 32.57
CA LYS A 50 -9.13 39.64 32.37
C LYS A 50 -8.18 38.54 32.81
N HIS A 51 -7.51 37.91 31.85
CA HIS A 51 -6.44 36.95 32.10
C HIS A 51 -5.08 37.61 31.87
N ILE A 52 -4.08 37.24 32.66
CA ILE A 52 -2.72 37.73 32.54
C ILE A 52 -1.87 36.68 31.84
N HIS A 53 -1.10 37.06 30.82
CA HIS A 53 -0.20 36.14 30.13
C HIS A 53 1.03 35.84 31.00
N ASN A 54 1.25 34.57 31.33
CA ASN A 54 2.37 34.11 32.15
C ASN A 54 3.65 33.95 31.31
N VAL A 55 4.14 35.06 30.77
CA VAL A 55 5.32 35.09 29.89
C VAL A 55 6.56 34.49 30.59
N HIS A 56 6.68 34.68 31.91
CA HIS A 56 7.81 34.13 32.68
C HIS A 56 7.82 32.61 32.67
N TYR A 57 6.67 31.98 32.87
CA TYR A 57 6.57 30.53 32.75
C TYR A 57 6.92 30.07 31.35
N GLU A 58 6.44 30.75 30.30
CA GLU A 58 6.75 30.37 28.91
C GLU A 58 8.24 30.41 28.61
N VAL A 59 8.94 31.45 29.07
CA VAL A 59 10.41 31.57 28.93
C VAL A 59 11.15 30.45 29.66
N LEU A 60 10.68 30.06 30.85
CA LEU A 60 11.26 28.92 31.56
C LEU A 60 10.95 27.60 30.85
N ALA A 61 9.72 27.45 30.35
CA ALA A 61 9.24 26.26 29.67
C ALA A 61 10.05 25.96 28.40
N THR A 62 10.62 26.97 27.71
CA THR A 62 11.47 26.72 26.53
C THR A 62 12.73 25.92 26.83
N GLN A 63 13.14 25.80 28.11
CA GLN A 63 14.30 24.99 28.51
C GLN A 63 13.98 23.49 28.65
N PHE A 64 12.72 23.10 28.45
CA PHE A 64 12.22 21.76 28.72
C PHE A 64 11.59 21.13 27.48
N GLU A 65 11.70 19.81 27.36
CA GLU A 65 10.93 19.01 26.41
C GLU A 65 9.66 18.48 27.07
N PHE A 66 8.56 18.54 26.33
CA PHE A 66 7.26 18.10 26.80
C PHE A 66 6.79 16.87 26.02
N PRO A 67 6.24 15.85 26.69
CA PRO A 67 5.63 14.72 26.01
C PRO A 67 4.34 15.15 25.31
N CYS A 68 4.04 14.46 24.21
CA CYS A 68 2.77 14.59 23.52
C CYS A 68 1.59 14.26 24.45
N GLN A 69 0.49 15.02 24.35
CA GLN A 69 -0.73 14.73 25.13
C GLN A 69 -1.28 13.31 24.89
N PHE A 70 -0.98 12.70 23.74
CA PHE A 70 -1.39 11.34 23.38
C PHE A 70 -0.40 10.26 23.86
N ILE A 71 0.48 10.56 24.83
CA ILE A 71 1.44 9.59 25.39
C ILE A 71 0.76 8.34 25.95
N LYS A 72 -0.41 8.51 26.58
CA LYS A 72 -1.22 7.38 27.08
C LYS A 72 -1.77 6.49 25.98
N GLU A 73 -1.90 7.04 24.77
CA GLU A 73 -2.39 6.31 23.60
C GLU A 73 -1.27 5.63 22.82
N GLY A 74 0.00 5.86 23.20
CA GLY A 74 1.19 5.26 22.61
C GLY A 74 2.18 6.24 21.98
N CYS A 75 1.90 7.56 21.96
CA CYS A 75 2.83 8.52 21.37
C CYS A 75 4.06 8.75 22.25
N THR A 76 5.25 8.41 21.75
CA THR A 76 6.52 8.56 22.49
C THR A 76 7.23 9.91 22.24
N VAL A 77 6.71 10.74 21.33
CA VAL A 77 7.35 11.98 20.90
C VAL A 77 7.37 13.01 22.02
N LYS A 78 8.55 13.62 22.19
CA LYS A 78 8.78 14.81 23.02
C LYS A 78 9.25 15.95 22.13
N LYS A 79 8.77 17.17 22.40
CA LYS A 79 9.15 18.38 21.67
C LYS A 79 9.23 19.57 22.63
N SER A 80 9.97 20.60 22.22
CA SER A 80 10.11 21.84 22.99
C SER A 80 8.78 22.58 23.15
N PHE A 81 8.74 23.46 24.17
CA PHE A 81 7.62 24.36 24.38
C PHE A 81 7.28 25.17 23.11
N GLY A 82 6.00 25.25 22.77
CA GLY A 82 5.52 25.93 21.55
C GLY A 82 5.51 25.07 20.29
N THR A 83 6.40 24.07 20.16
CA THR A 83 6.41 23.17 18.99
C THR A 83 5.59 21.89 19.21
N ILE A 84 5.41 21.47 20.47
CA ILE A 84 4.62 20.28 20.81
C ILE A 84 3.16 20.36 20.35
N LYS A 85 2.52 21.53 20.43
CA LYS A 85 1.15 21.73 19.96
C LYS A 85 1.02 21.47 18.46
N LEU A 86 2.01 21.90 17.68
CA LEU A 86 2.07 21.60 16.25
C LEU A 86 2.12 20.09 16.04
N HIS A 87 3.01 19.37 16.74
CA HIS A 87 3.03 17.90 16.67
C HIS A 87 1.68 17.28 17.05
N GLU A 88 1.03 17.74 18.11
CA GLU A 88 -0.23 17.18 18.60
C GLU A 88 -1.38 17.30 17.58
N GLU A 89 -1.50 18.43 16.89
CA GLU A 89 -2.48 18.62 15.79
C GLU A 89 -2.30 17.58 14.67
N LYS A 90 -1.13 16.96 14.64
CA LYS A 90 -0.60 16.13 13.55
C LYS A 90 -0.28 14.70 13.99
N CYS A 91 -0.49 14.37 15.26
CA CYS A 91 -0.08 13.12 15.86
C CYS A 91 -0.90 11.93 15.33
N LEU A 92 -0.26 10.80 15.01
CA LEU A 92 -0.92 9.55 14.57
C LEU A 92 -1.87 8.94 15.61
N TYR A 93 -1.70 9.32 16.87
CA TYR A 93 -2.53 8.86 17.99
C TYR A 93 -3.69 9.82 18.29
N ARG A 94 -3.80 10.95 17.57
CA ARG A 94 -4.96 11.84 17.68
C ARG A 94 -6.21 11.14 17.15
N THR A 95 -7.37 11.55 17.66
CA THR A 95 -8.65 11.10 17.12
C THR A 95 -9.15 12.01 16.00
N VAL A 96 -9.74 11.41 14.99
CA VAL A 96 -10.33 12.09 13.83
C VAL A 96 -11.74 11.56 13.56
N LYS A 97 -12.59 12.43 13.02
CA LYS A 97 -13.91 12.07 12.50
C LYS A 97 -13.80 11.84 11.00
N CYS A 98 -14.52 10.86 10.47
CA CYS A 98 -14.64 10.69 9.03
C CYS A 98 -15.52 11.79 8.41
N ASP A 99 -14.99 12.48 7.41
CA ASP A 99 -15.68 13.54 6.66
C ASP A 99 -16.20 13.05 5.29
N ILE A 100 -16.14 11.74 5.03
CA ILE A 100 -16.58 11.15 3.75
C ILE A 100 -18.09 10.88 3.80
N GLY A 101 -18.85 11.61 2.98
CA GLY A 101 -20.29 11.43 2.84
C GLY A 101 -21.04 11.65 4.15
N LYS A 102 -21.85 10.67 4.56
CA LYS A 102 -22.60 10.68 5.84
C LYS A 102 -22.01 9.71 6.87
N CYS A 103 -20.70 9.48 6.82
CA CYS A 103 -20.05 8.56 7.74
C CYS A 103 -20.05 9.11 9.18
N GLU A 104 -20.38 8.26 10.14
CA GLU A 104 -20.36 8.61 11.58
C GLU A 104 -19.10 8.11 12.29
N TRP A 105 -18.17 7.51 11.55
CA TRP A 105 -16.96 6.94 12.13
C TRP A 105 -16.12 8.00 12.85
N TYR A 106 -15.63 7.63 14.03
CA TYR A 106 -14.75 8.42 14.86
C TYR A 106 -13.77 7.50 15.56
N GLY A 107 -12.48 7.81 15.50
CA GLY A 107 -11.46 6.95 16.08
C GLY A 107 -10.06 7.51 15.91
N LYS A 108 -9.05 6.71 16.24
CA LYS A 108 -7.63 7.09 16.11
C LYS A 108 -7.25 7.24 14.64
N LEU A 109 -6.35 8.17 14.33
CA LEU A 109 -5.95 8.48 12.96
C LEU A 109 -5.34 7.27 12.20
N HIS A 110 -4.57 6.40 12.86
CA HIS A 110 -4.13 5.15 12.22
C HIS A 110 -5.31 4.22 11.87
N GLY A 111 -6.34 4.18 12.72
CA GLY A 111 -7.57 3.44 12.46
C GLY A 111 -8.46 4.07 11.40
N PHE A 112 -8.33 5.38 11.18
CA PHE A 112 -9.05 6.12 10.14
C PHE A 112 -8.66 5.65 8.73
N ILE A 113 -7.37 5.37 8.52
CA ILE A 113 -6.86 4.84 7.25
C ILE A 113 -7.51 3.47 6.97
N LEU A 114 -7.44 2.55 7.94
CA LEU A 114 -8.03 1.23 7.81
C LEU A 114 -9.55 1.31 7.58
N HIS A 115 -10.22 2.22 8.28
CA HIS A 115 -11.64 2.49 8.07
C HIS A 115 -11.92 2.95 6.63
N CYS A 116 -11.18 3.93 6.11
CA CYS A 116 -11.35 4.40 4.74
C CYS A 116 -11.12 3.27 3.72
N SER A 117 -10.07 2.47 3.90
CA SER A 117 -9.76 1.34 3.01
C SER A 117 -10.79 0.21 3.06
N ASN A 118 -11.56 0.06 4.13
CA ASN A 118 -12.56 -1.01 4.26
C ASN A 118 -13.98 -0.53 3.97
N THR A 119 -14.32 0.69 4.35
CA THR A 119 -15.70 1.24 4.27
C THR A 119 -15.89 2.17 3.08
N HIS A 120 -14.81 2.76 2.56
CA HIS A 120 -14.83 3.76 1.50
C HIS A 120 -13.84 3.41 0.36
N GLN A 121 -13.74 2.14 -0.03
CA GLN A 121 -12.78 1.67 -1.05
C GLN A 121 -12.84 2.50 -2.35
N ASP A 122 -14.04 2.83 -2.83
CA ASP A 122 -14.21 3.64 -4.03
C ASP A 122 -13.72 5.08 -3.90
N SER A 123 -13.57 5.56 -2.65
CA SER A 123 -13.08 6.89 -2.34
C SER A 123 -11.56 6.93 -2.08
N VAL A 124 -10.90 5.78 -1.91
CA VAL A 124 -9.43 5.71 -1.75
C VAL A 124 -8.79 5.56 -3.12
N MET A 125 -7.82 6.42 -3.44
CA MET A 125 -7.07 6.38 -4.70
C MET A 125 -5.58 6.46 -4.43
N ASN A 126 -4.79 5.75 -5.23
CA ASN A 126 -3.34 5.87 -5.20
C ASN A 126 -2.88 7.03 -6.09
N ILE A 127 -1.61 7.39 -5.95
CA ILE A 127 -0.97 8.31 -6.89
C ILE A 127 -1.07 7.77 -8.34
N ASN A 128 -1.29 8.66 -9.29
CA ASN A 128 -1.53 8.39 -10.72
C ASN A 128 -2.86 7.68 -11.06
N ASP A 129 -3.67 7.28 -10.07
CA ASP A 129 -4.98 6.69 -10.34
C ASP A 129 -5.91 7.69 -11.04
N LEU A 130 -6.74 7.15 -11.93
CA LEU A 130 -7.78 7.88 -12.65
C LEU A 130 -9.13 7.73 -11.93
N ARG A 131 -9.69 8.83 -11.45
CA ARG A 131 -11.02 8.84 -10.80
C ARG A 131 -12.03 9.66 -11.59
N LYS A 132 -13.18 9.06 -11.89
CA LYS A 132 -14.26 9.73 -12.59
C LYS A 132 -14.97 10.71 -11.66
N LEU A 133 -15.18 11.93 -12.13
CA LEU A 133 -15.96 12.95 -11.45
C LEU A 133 -17.42 12.89 -11.89
N GLU A 134 -18.34 13.02 -10.95
CA GLU A 134 -19.76 13.17 -11.25
C GLU A 134 -20.05 14.58 -11.81
N ASN A 135 -20.91 14.64 -12.83
CA ASN A 135 -21.34 15.93 -13.38
C ASN A 135 -22.28 16.62 -12.40
N ASP A 136 -22.10 17.93 -12.19
CA ASP A 136 -22.91 18.72 -11.27
C ASP A 136 -22.93 18.15 -9.83
N GLY A 137 -21.82 17.52 -9.42
CA GLY A 137 -21.66 16.84 -8.14
C GLY A 137 -20.56 17.43 -7.26
N GLU A 138 -20.47 16.90 -6.06
CA GLU A 138 -19.37 17.12 -5.12
C GLU A 138 -19.02 15.80 -4.44
N GLY A 139 -17.77 15.65 -4.04
CA GLY A 139 -17.27 14.40 -3.49
C GLY A 139 -15.98 14.57 -2.71
N CYS A 140 -15.58 13.48 -2.06
CA CYS A 140 -14.35 13.39 -1.30
C CYS A 140 -13.55 12.17 -1.72
N TYR A 141 -12.24 12.32 -1.88
CA TYR A 141 -11.31 11.21 -2.09
C TYR A 141 -10.19 11.25 -1.05
N ILE A 142 -9.65 10.09 -0.73
CA ILE A 142 -8.42 9.92 0.03
C ILE A 142 -7.34 9.52 -0.96
N LEU A 143 -6.35 10.38 -1.16
CA LEU A 143 -5.17 10.07 -1.94
C LEU A 143 -4.12 9.43 -1.02
N ASP A 144 -3.82 8.16 -1.24
CA ASP A 144 -2.69 7.44 -0.64
C ASP A 144 -1.45 7.65 -1.51
N VAL A 145 -0.46 8.32 -0.94
CA VAL A 145 0.88 8.45 -1.51
C VAL A 145 1.82 7.78 -0.54
N ILE A 146 2.01 6.47 -0.68
CA ILE A 146 3.04 5.72 0.06
C ILE A 146 2.86 5.93 1.58
N GLY A 147 1.65 5.69 2.07
CA GLY A 147 1.34 5.83 3.51
C GLY A 147 1.15 7.28 3.97
N PHE A 148 1.26 8.26 3.08
CA PHE A 148 0.80 9.62 3.33
C PHE A 148 -0.59 9.81 2.73
N TYR A 149 -1.51 10.28 3.56
CA TYR A 149 -2.92 10.40 3.18
C TYR A 149 -3.31 11.86 3.03
N PHE A 150 -3.89 12.18 1.88
CA PHE A 150 -4.40 13.52 1.58
C PHE A 150 -5.90 13.45 1.32
N LEU A 151 -6.66 14.34 1.95
CA LEU A 151 -8.09 14.47 1.74
C LEU A 151 -8.32 15.45 0.61
N ILE A 152 -8.96 14.97 -0.45
CA ILE A 152 -9.38 15.76 -1.60
C ILE A 152 -10.86 16.01 -1.46
N LYS A 153 -11.27 17.28 -1.38
CA LYS A 153 -12.67 17.68 -1.51
C LYS A 153 -12.82 18.35 -2.87
N TRP A 154 -13.76 17.90 -3.67
CA TRP A 154 -13.98 18.46 -5.00
C TRP A 154 -15.45 18.79 -5.22
N LYS A 155 -15.68 19.78 -6.08
CA LYS A 155 -17.00 20.21 -6.50
C LYS A 155 -16.95 20.63 -7.95
N LEU A 156 -17.86 20.07 -8.75
CA LEU A 156 -18.00 20.40 -10.17
C LEU A 156 -19.43 20.86 -10.40
N VAL A 157 -19.64 22.15 -10.65
CA VAL A 157 -20.97 22.70 -10.95
C VAL A 157 -20.91 23.42 -12.28
N LYS A 158 -21.67 22.91 -13.26
CA LYS A 158 -21.70 23.36 -14.65
C LYS A 158 -20.31 23.30 -15.28
N SER A 159 -19.66 24.46 -15.39
CA SER A 159 -18.31 24.61 -15.96
C SER A 159 -17.30 25.07 -14.91
N LYS A 160 -17.66 25.14 -13.62
CA LYS A 160 -16.74 25.52 -12.55
C LYS A 160 -16.31 24.29 -11.78
N PHE A 161 -15.01 24.07 -11.71
CA PHE A 161 -14.41 23.06 -10.84
C PHE A 161 -13.73 23.75 -9.67
N GLU A 162 -13.94 23.22 -8.47
CA GLU A 162 -13.33 23.64 -7.22
C GLU A 162 -12.73 22.42 -6.52
N LEU A 163 -11.54 22.59 -5.96
CA LEU A 163 -10.81 21.56 -5.25
C LEU A 163 -10.09 22.12 -4.03
N GLN A 164 -10.15 21.36 -2.96
CA GLN A 164 -9.39 21.56 -1.73
C GLN A 164 -8.60 20.29 -1.45
N LEU A 165 -7.30 20.46 -1.21
CA LEU A 165 -6.38 19.38 -0.89
C LEU A 165 -5.88 19.59 0.52
N GLU A 166 -6.19 18.69 1.45
CA GLU A 166 -5.80 18.79 2.86
C GLU A 166 -4.85 17.64 3.20
N ASN A 167 -3.78 17.95 3.92
CA ASN A 167 -2.92 16.90 4.44
C ASN A 167 -3.53 16.32 5.72
N ILE A 168 -3.83 15.03 5.74
CA ILE A 168 -4.40 14.36 6.92
C ILE A 168 -3.30 14.01 7.94
N LEU A 169 -2.09 13.74 7.44
CA LEU A 169 -0.89 13.39 8.20
C LEU A 169 0.19 14.43 7.95
N HIS A 170 0.50 15.31 8.90
CA HIS A 170 1.61 16.22 8.64
C HIS A 170 2.92 15.46 8.58
N THR A 171 3.66 15.81 7.55
CA THR A 171 4.95 15.27 7.21
C THR A 171 5.99 16.36 7.42
N GLU A 172 7.23 16.00 7.75
CA GLU A 172 8.36 16.94 7.61
C GLU A 172 8.73 17.15 6.13
N ILE A 173 7.78 16.92 5.22
CA ILE A 173 7.98 16.74 3.79
C ILE A 173 6.96 17.61 3.08
N ASN A 174 7.44 18.53 2.26
CA ASN A 174 6.65 19.29 1.34
C ASN A 174 6.36 18.43 0.10
N PHE A 175 5.10 18.07 -0.06
CA PHE A 175 4.59 17.52 -1.30
C PHE A 175 4.15 18.66 -2.21
N VAL A 176 4.40 18.50 -3.50
CA VAL A 176 3.89 19.38 -4.54
C VAL A 176 3.30 18.50 -5.63
N PHE A 177 2.00 18.68 -5.90
CA PHE A 177 1.24 17.87 -6.83
C PHE A 177 0.91 18.64 -8.11
N ASP A 178 0.84 17.92 -9.22
CA ASP A 178 0.11 18.39 -10.38
C ASP A 178 -1.22 17.63 -10.44
N ILE A 179 -2.30 18.37 -10.62
CA ILE A 179 -3.65 17.82 -10.71
C ILE A 179 -4.06 17.85 -12.17
N ASN A 180 -4.23 16.67 -12.76
CA ASN A 180 -4.54 16.49 -14.16
C ASN A 180 -6.00 16.15 -14.34
N LEU A 181 -6.67 16.85 -15.25
CA LEU A 181 -8.05 16.59 -15.63
C LEU A 181 -8.11 16.13 -17.07
N PHE A 182 -8.84 15.05 -17.31
CA PHE A 182 -8.98 14.40 -18.60
C PHE A 182 -10.46 14.31 -18.99
N LYS A 183 -10.71 14.17 -20.31
CA LYS A 183 -12.01 13.70 -20.80
C LYS A 183 -12.06 12.19 -20.59
N LEU A 184 -13.20 11.65 -20.16
CA LEU A 184 -13.37 10.20 -19.93
C LEU A 184 -12.95 9.34 -21.14
N ASN A 185 -13.13 9.86 -22.36
CA ASN A 185 -12.84 9.13 -23.60
C ASN A 185 -11.39 9.30 -24.11
N ASN A 186 -10.57 10.15 -23.46
CA ASN A 186 -9.17 10.36 -23.82
C ASN A 186 -8.35 10.76 -22.59
N THR A 187 -7.67 9.78 -22.00
CA THR A 187 -6.83 9.93 -20.80
C THR A 187 -5.35 10.10 -21.12
N LYS A 188 -4.97 10.19 -22.42
CA LYS A 188 -3.56 10.35 -22.81
C LYS A 188 -3.05 11.78 -22.67
N VAL A 189 -3.94 12.76 -22.80
CA VAL A 189 -3.58 14.18 -22.75
C VAL A 189 -4.56 14.91 -21.83
N PRO A 190 -4.07 15.58 -20.77
CA PRO A 190 -4.94 16.33 -19.89
C PRO A 190 -5.53 17.53 -20.63
N ILE A 191 -6.81 17.80 -20.41
CA ILE A 191 -7.47 19.03 -20.87
C ILE A 191 -7.08 20.23 -20.02
N LYS A 192 -6.69 19.98 -18.77
CA LYS A 192 -6.21 20.99 -17.84
C LYS A 192 -5.29 20.34 -16.83
N THR A 193 -4.14 20.95 -16.61
CA THR A 193 -3.27 20.64 -15.48
C THR A 193 -3.22 21.85 -14.55
N LEU A 194 -3.32 21.59 -13.25
CA LEU A 194 -3.08 22.55 -12.18
C LEU A 194 -1.74 22.17 -11.57
N ASP A 195 -0.71 22.91 -11.94
CA ASP A 195 0.65 22.60 -11.53
C ASP A 195 0.96 23.17 -10.15
N ASN A 196 1.89 22.52 -9.45
CA ASN A 196 2.50 23.01 -8.22
C ASN A 196 1.55 23.21 -7.02
N ILE A 197 0.53 22.36 -6.88
CA ILE A 197 -0.43 22.41 -5.79
C ILE A 197 0.16 21.80 -4.51
N LYS A 198 0.25 22.61 -3.45
CA LYS A 198 0.72 22.17 -2.13
C LYS A 198 -0.43 21.60 -1.29
N PRO A 199 -0.17 20.64 -0.39
CA PRO A 199 -1.13 20.24 0.62
C PRO A 199 -1.60 21.43 1.46
N ASN A 200 -2.85 21.38 1.93
CA ASN A 200 -3.56 22.44 2.62
C ASN A 200 -3.88 23.68 1.76
N THR A 201 -3.76 23.57 0.42
CA THR A 201 -4.27 24.60 -0.49
C THR A 201 -5.80 24.55 -0.49
N LYS A 202 -6.40 25.70 -0.18
CA LYS A 202 -7.84 25.93 -0.28
C LYS A 202 -8.14 26.68 -1.58
N ASP A 203 -9.35 26.49 -2.09
CA ASP A 203 -9.92 27.29 -3.18
C ASP A 203 -9.22 27.17 -4.54
N VAL A 204 -8.66 25.99 -4.87
CA VAL A 204 -8.17 25.73 -6.23
C VAL A 204 -9.39 25.66 -7.14
N SER A 205 -9.66 26.71 -7.90
CA SER A 205 -10.84 26.77 -8.76
C SER A 205 -10.51 27.29 -10.15
N PHE A 206 -11.22 26.78 -11.14
CA PHE A 206 -11.14 27.30 -12.50
C PHE A 206 -12.43 27.02 -13.27
N ASN A 207 -12.61 27.75 -14.38
CA ASN A 207 -13.75 27.59 -15.27
C ASN A 207 -13.32 26.93 -16.58
N PHE A 208 -14.08 25.93 -17.02
CA PHE A 208 -13.97 25.36 -18.36
C PHE A 208 -14.61 26.29 -19.38
N GLN A 209 -13.98 26.41 -20.56
CA GLN A 209 -14.52 27.17 -21.69
C GLN A 209 -15.80 26.54 -22.27
N GLU A 210 -15.94 25.21 -22.13
CA GLU A 210 -17.11 24.44 -22.56
C GLU A 210 -17.58 23.51 -21.44
N SER A 211 -18.88 23.20 -21.39
CA SER A 211 -19.40 22.22 -20.43
C SER A 211 -18.88 20.83 -20.81
N HIS A 212 -17.96 20.28 -20.02
CA HIS A 212 -17.49 18.92 -20.22
C HIS A 212 -18.37 17.95 -19.43
N LYS A 213 -19.09 17.09 -20.14
CA LYS A 213 -19.78 15.95 -19.55
C LYS A 213 -18.76 14.83 -19.38
N SER A 214 -18.57 14.36 -18.15
CA SER A 214 -17.72 13.22 -17.78
C SER A 214 -16.22 13.52 -17.79
N LEU A 215 -15.74 14.03 -16.66
CA LEU A 215 -14.33 14.30 -16.39
C LEU A 215 -13.68 13.19 -15.56
N VAL A 216 -12.37 13.07 -15.69
CA VAL A 216 -11.53 12.20 -14.88
C VAL A 216 -10.41 13.02 -14.26
N ILE A 217 -10.12 12.82 -12.98
CA ILE A 217 -9.04 13.47 -12.25
C ILE A 217 -7.93 12.47 -11.97
N SER A 218 -6.68 12.95 -12.02
CA SER A 218 -5.50 12.24 -11.53
C SER A 218 -4.56 13.20 -10.81
N PHE A 219 -3.72 12.64 -9.96
CA PHE A 219 -2.70 13.37 -9.22
C PHE A 219 -1.35 12.77 -9.55
N THR A 220 -0.41 13.63 -9.93
CA THR A 220 1.00 13.29 -10.12
C THR A 220 1.83 14.08 -9.13
N ILE A 221 2.97 13.53 -8.71
CA ILE A 221 3.91 14.27 -7.86
C ILE A 221 4.82 15.08 -8.77
N ASN A 222 4.83 16.39 -8.57
CA ASN A 222 5.74 17.31 -9.24
C ASN A 222 7.10 17.38 -8.53
N SER A 223 7.08 17.61 -7.21
CA SER A 223 8.30 17.61 -6.39
C SER A 223 8.05 17.20 -4.94
N LEU A 224 9.11 16.69 -4.30
CA LEU A 224 9.17 16.41 -2.86
C LEU A 224 10.42 17.07 -2.26
N SER A 225 10.29 17.64 -1.06
CA SER A 225 11.44 18.17 -0.31
C SER A 225 11.19 18.11 1.19
N PHE A 226 12.23 17.98 2.01
CA PHE A 226 12.09 18.05 3.47
C PHE A 226 12.00 19.51 3.94
N ILE A 227 11.15 19.78 4.94
CA ILE A 227 10.88 21.12 5.49
C ILE A 227 12.13 21.71 6.17
N THR A 228 13.02 20.87 6.71
CA THR A 228 14.23 21.28 7.44
C THR A 228 15.51 21.26 6.60
N ALA A 229 15.41 21.04 5.28
CA ALA A 229 16.57 20.91 4.40
C ALA A 229 17.20 22.25 4.00
N ASN A 230 17.88 22.91 4.94
CA ASN A 230 18.91 23.90 4.58
C ASN A 230 20.31 23.28 4.43
N ASN A 231 20.49 21.98 4.66
CA ASN A 231 21.77 21.28 4.47
C ASN A 231 21.55 19.81 4.09
N ILE A 232 20.96 19.56 2.92
CA ILE A 232 21.04 18.25 2.29
C ILE A 232 21.85 18.48 1.02
N ASP A 233 23.16 18.29 1.18
CA ASP A 233 24.15 18.35 0.12
C ASP A 233 23.75 17.39 -1.01
N SER A 234 24.13 17.70 -2.25
CA SER A 234 23.66 17.04 -3.47
C SER A 234 24.19 15.61 -3.71
N ASP A 235 24.41 14.83 -2.64
CA ASP A 235 24.97 13.46 -2.69
C ASP A 235 24.12 12.42 -1.91
N TYR A 236 22.80 12.62 -1.82
CA TYR A 236 21.87 11.66 -1.20
C TYR A 236 21.49 10.50 -2.14
N SER A 237 22.50 9.87 -2.74
CA SER A 237 22.37 8.55 -3.36
C SER A 237 22.51 7.41 -2.33
N GLN A 238 22.16 7.66 -1.06
CA GLN A 238 22.09 6.60 -0.06
C GLN A 238 20.90 5.69 -0.39
N LYS A 239 21.19 4.60 -1.09
CA LYS A 239 20.26 3.50 -1.31
C LYS A 239 19.77 3.05 0.07
N ILE A 240 18.47 3.18 0.33
CA ILE A 240 17.88 2.60 1.52
C ILE A 240 17.89 1.09 1.35
N ILE A 241 18.71 0.41 2.14
CA ILE A 241 18.95 -1.02 2.02
C ILE A 241 18.39 -1.73 3.24
N CYS A 242 17.69 -2.84 3.02
CA CYS A 242 17.17 -3.68 4.09
C CYS A 242 18.33 -4.24 4.91
N SER A 243 18.30 -4.05 6.23
CA SER A 243 19.32 -4.54 7.14
C SER A 243 19.46 -6.08 7.14
N TYR A 244 18.47 -6.80 6.59
CA TYR A 244 18.49 -8.25 6.50
C TYR A 244 18.86 -8.76 5.11
N CYS A 245 18.04 -8.49 4.08
CA CYS A 245 18.26 -9.07 2.75
C CYS A 245 19.25 -8.28 1.88
N ASN A 246 19.74 -7.14 2.37
CA ASN A 246 20.66 -6.24 1.66
C ASN A 246 20.13 -5.74 0.29
N HIS A 247 18.82 -5.87 0.04
CA HIS A 247 18.16 -5.30 -1.14
C HIS A 247 17.77 -3.84 -0.88
N GLN A 248 17.77 -3.05 -1.95
CA GLN A 248 17.18 -1.72 -1.94
C GLN A 248 15.68 -1.84 -1.62
N MET A 249 15.21 -1.08 -0.64
CA MET A 249 13.85 -1.16 -0.15
C MET A 249 12.92 -0.26 -0.96
N VAL A 250 11.71 -0.75 -1.13
CA VAL A 250 10.54 -0.01 -1.58
C VAL A 250 9.55 0.09 -0.41
N SER A 251 8.69 1.10 -0.44
CA SER A 251 7.58 1.18 0.52
C SER A 251 6.72 -0.09 0.49
N PRO A 252 6.22 -0.58 1.64
CA PRO A 252 6.43 -0.03 2.99
C PRO A 252 7.76 -0.44 3.63
N ILE A 253 8.35 0.46 4.41
CA ILE A 253 9.60 0.27 5.16
C ILE A 253 9.26 0.21 6.65
N TRP A 254 9.81 -0.78 7.32
CA TRP A 254 9.55 -1.04 8.73
C TRP A 254 10.81 -0.81 9.55
N GLN A 255 10.65 -0.36 10.79
CA GLN A 255 11.73 -0.17 11.74
C GLN A 255 11.42 -0.89 13.06
N CYS A 256 12.42 -1.60 13.57
CA CYS A 256 12.35 -2.23 14.87
C CYS A 256 12.59 -1.21 16.00
N HIS A 257 12.24 -1.55 17.25
CA HIS A 257 12.42 -0.64 18.40
C HIS A 257 13.89 -0.21 18.66
N LEU A 258 14.87 -0.96 18.14
CA LEU A 258 16.31 -0.64 18.20
C LEU A 258 16.82 0.16 16.99
N GLY A 259 15.98 0.41 15.99
CA GLY A 259 16.27 1.29 14.86
C GLY A 259 16.67 0.63 13.55
N HIS A 260 16.79 -0.71 13.46
CA HIS A 260 17.05 -1.40 12.18
C HIS A 260 15.86 -1.32 11.23
N ILE A 261 16.15 -1.11 9.95
CA ILE A 261 15.14 -0.91 8.90
C ILE A 261 15.06 -2.13 7.97
N THR A 262 13.85 -2.61 7.71
CA THR A 262 13.56 -3.83 6.96
C THR A 262 12.48 -3.61 5.91
N CYS A 263 12.54 -4.38 4.82
CA CYS A 263 11.50 -4.34 3.78
C CYS A 263 10.31 -5.22 4.18
N VAL A 264 9.16 -4.99 3.52
CA VAL A 264 7.93 -5.76 3.74
C VAL A 264 8.12 -7.27 3.66
N ASP A 265 8.86 -7.74 2.65
CA ASP A 265 9.13 -9.18 2.48
C ASP A 265 9.84 -9.74 3.72
N CYS A 266 10.77 -8.99 4.31
CA CYS A 266 11.55 -9.44 5.45
C CYS A 266 10.79 -9.34 6.79
N THR A 267 9.71 -8.57 6.84
CA THR A 267 8.83 -8.49 8.01
C THR A 267 7.71 -9.52 8.00
N GLU A 268 7.19 -9.90 6.82
CA GLU A 268 6.08 -10.87 6.73
C GLU A 268 6.46 -12.29 7.15
N TYR A 269 7.75 -12.67 7.04
CA TYR A 269 8.20 -14.01 7.40
C TYR A 269 8.29 -14.24 8.92
N ASP A 270 8.42 -13.21 9.75
CA ASP A 270 8.55 -13.35 11.21
C ASP A 270 8.32 -11.99 11.92
N TYR A 271 7.05 -11.66 12.21
CA TYR A 271 6.66 -10.36 12.78
C TYR A 271 7.28 -10.05 14.15
N ASP A 272 7.78 -11.06 14.85
CA ASP A 272 8.35 -10.93 16.18
C ASP A 272 9.88 -10.96 16.17
N LEU A 273 10.55 -11.22 15.03
CA LEU A 273 12.01 -11.39 14.98
C LEU A 273 12.68 -10.30 14.12
N CYS A 274 13.51 -9.46 14.74
CA CYS A 274 14.42 -8.60 13.99
C CYS A 274 15.75 -9.32 13.75
N LYS A 275 15.96 -9.83 12.54
CA LYS A 275 17.21 -10.49 12.12
C LYS A 275 18.43 -9.57 12.01
N GLY A 276 18.25 -8.26 12.17
CA GLY A 276 19.35 -7.32 12.37
C GLY A 276 19.79 -7.19 13.83
N CYS A 277 18.90 -7.51 14.78
CA CYS A 277 19.14 -7.47 16.22
C CYS A 277 19.41 -8.85 16.84
N ASP A 278 19.02 -9.93 16.16
CA ASP A 278 18.84 -11.27 16.72
C ASP A 278 17.92 -11.31 17.96
N ASP A 279 16.90 -10.43 17.98
CA ASP A 279 15.99 -10.26 19.13
C ASP A 279 14.54 -10.64 18.79
N VAL A 280 13.82 -11.23 19.76
CA VAL A 280 12.49 -11.85 19.63
C VAL A 280 11.45 -11.05 20.42
N GLY A 281 10.23 -10.91 19.88
CA GLY A 281 9.16 -10.10 20.43
C GLY A 281 9.28 -8.61 20.06
N VAL A 282 9.93 -8.30 18.95
CA VAL A 282 10.20 -6.91 18.55
C VAL A 282 9.02 -6.32 17.77
N ALA A 283 8.40 -5.27 18.31
CA ALA A 283 7.41 -4.49 17.58
C ALA A 283 8.06 -3.72 16.42
N PHE A 284 7.53 -3.91 15.21
CA PHE A 284 7.88 -3.11 14.03
C PHE A 284 6.91 -1.96 13.83
N THR A 285 7.45 -0.79 13.53
CA THR A 285 6.68 0.40 13.15
C THR A 285 7.06 0.83 11.74
N ARG A 286 6.06 1.13 10.90
CA ARG A 286 6.28 1.67 9.56
C ARG A 286 6.99 3.03 9.66
N VAL A 287 7.91 3.34 8.75
CA VAL A 287 8.68 4.60 8.71
C VAL A 287 8.38 5.38 7.42
N PRO A 288 7.26 6.09 7.33
CA PRO A 288 6.86 6.85 6.15
C PRO A 288 7.94 7.84 5.68
N GLU A 289 8.73 8.41 6.59
CA GLU A 289 9.78 9.38 6.28
C GLU A 289 10.87 8.78 5.37
N LEU A 290 11.27 7.53 5.62
CA LEU A 290 12.20 6.80 4.76
C LEU A 290 11.52 6.31 3.49
N GLU A 291 10.23 6.03 3.55
CA GLU A 291 9.46 5.68 2.35
C GLU A 291 9.39 6.83 1.35
N VAL A 292 9.41 8.10 1.77
CA VAL A 292 9.53 9.21 0.81
C VAL A 292 10.85 9.20 0.05
N LEU A 293 11.96 8.83 0.70
CA LEU A 293 13.24 8.70 0.00
C LEU A 293 13.14 7.64 -1.10
N THR A 294 12.23 6.67 -1.00
CA THR A 294 11.94 5.73 -2.09
C THR A 294 11.37 6.43 -3.32
N LEU A 295 10.55 7.46 -3.18
CA LEU A 295 9.96 8.17 -4.34
C LEU A 295 10.98 8.91 -5.20
N ILE A 296 12.01 9.47 -4.55
CA ILE A 296 13.04 10.26 -5.22
C ILE A 296 14.29 9.44 -5.56
N SER A 297 14.30 8.16 -5.18
CA SER A 297 15.40 7.23 -5.47
C SER A 297 15.28 6.63 -6.88
N THR A 298 16.44 6.37 -7.49
CA THR A 298 16.53 5.50 -8.66
C THR A 298 16.67 4.05 -8.23
N TYR A 299 15.87 3.18 -8.83
CA TYR A 299 15.88 1.74 -8.57
C TYR A 299 16.53 1.00 -9.71
N THR A 300 17.48 0.14 -9.39
CA THR A 300 18.07 -0.76 -10.36
C THR A 300 17.26 -2.06 -10.38
N CYS A 301 16.68 -2.41 -11.52
CA CYS A 301 15.99 -3.69 -11.66
C CYS A 301 16.97 -4.84 -11.43
N LYS A 302 16.61 -5.77 -10.52
CA LYS A 302 17.46 -6.91 -10.13
C LYS A 302 17.83 -7.81 -11.31
N SER A 303 17.02 -7.80 -12.36
CA SER A 303 17.14 -8.72 -13.49
C SER A 303 17.82 -8.12 -14.73
N CYS A 304 17.59 -6.84 -15.04
CA CYS A 304 18.16 -6.20 -16.24
C CYS A 304 19.26 -5.18 -15.95
N ALA A 305 19.44 -4.78 -14.68
CA ALA A 305 20.35 -3.74 -14.22
C ALA A 305 20.09 -2.33 -14.78
N GLU A 306 18.94 -2.08 -15.40
CA GLU A 306 18.51 -0.75 -15.81
C GLU A 306 17.90 0.02 -14.62
N ASN A 307 17.99 1.35 -14.67
CA ASN A 307 17.53 2.23 -13.60
C ASN A 307 16.16 2.84 -13.93
N PHE A 308 15.28 2.87 -12.94
CA PHE A 308 13.90 3.32 -13.06
C PHE A 308 13.51 4.20 -11.86
N THR A 309 12.47 5.02 -12.03
CA THR A 309 11.80 5.68 -10.89
C THR A 309 11.04 4.65 -10.06
N PHE A 310 10.57 5.01 -8.87
CA PHE A 310 9.72 4.14 -8.05
C PHE A 310 8.46 3.65 -8.79
N VAL A 311 7.81 4.51 -9.57
CA VAL A 311 6.59 4.14 -10.32
C VAL A 311 6.95 3.21 -11.47
N ASP A 312 8.00 3.55 -12.21
CA ASP A 312 8.40 2.79 -13.39
C ASP A 312 8.99 1.43 -13.02
N ILE A 313 9.70 1.30 -11.89
CA ILE A 313 10.30 0.02 -11.49
C ILE A 313 9.23 -1.02 -11.17
N GLN A 314 8.14 -0.63 -10.50
CA GLN A 314 7.06 -1.55 -10.15
C GLN A 314 6.38 -2.13 -11.39
N GLU A 315 6.22 -1.32 -12.44
CA GLU A 315 5.64 -1.78 -13.70
C GLU A 315 6.67 -2.48 -14.59
N HIS A 316 7.93 -2.05 -14.53
CA HIS A 316 9.02 -2.69 -15.25
C HIS A 316 9.27 -4.11 -14.75
N GLU A 317 9.40 -4.34 -13.44
CA GLU A 317 9.75 -5.67 -12.89
C GLU A 317 8.69 -6.73 -13.22
N LYS A 318 7.42 -6.33 -13.31
CA LYS A 318 6.31 -7.16 -13.80
C LYS A 318 6.48 -7.62 -15.25
N ASN A 319 7.07 -6.77 -16.07
CA ASN A 319 7.15 -6.92 -17.52
C ASN A 319 8.60 -7.06 -18.03
N CYS A 320 9.56 -7.23 -17.13
CA CYS A 320 10.98 -7.25 -17.46
C CYS A 320 11.31 -8.50 -18.27
N ILE A 321 11.75 -8.31 -19.51
CA ILE A 321 12.10 -9.43 -20.40
C ILE A 321 13.30 -10.25 -19.91
N LYS A 322 14.17 -9.62 -19.10
CA LYS A 322 15.34 -10.27 -18.50
C LYS A 322 15.04 -10.86 -17.11
N ARG A 323 13.77 -10.86 -16.68
CA ARG A 323 13.35 -11.35 -15.35
C ARG A 323 13.93 -12.72 -15.07
N VAL A 324 14.59 -12.83 -13.92
CA VAL A 324 15.10 -14.09 -13.38
C VAL A 324 14.01 -14.70 -12.51
N TYR A 325 13.67 -15.96 -12.79
CA TYR A 325 12.67 -16.76 -12.09
C TYR A 325 13.39 -17.79 -11.23
N GLU A 326 12.88 -18.01 -10.03
CA GLU A 326 13.29 -19.12 -9.20
C GLU A 326 12.63 -20.41 -9.70
N CYS A 327 13.35 -21.53 -9.61
CA CYS A 327 12.74 -22.83 -9.86
C CYS A 327 11.64 -23.08 -8.82
N PRO A 328 10.40 -23.37 -9.24
CA PRO A 328 9.29 -23.65 -8.31
C PRO A 328 9.56 -24.87 -7.42
N HIS A 329 10.44 -25.78 -7.87
CA HIS A 329 10.69 -27.05 -7.20
C HIS A 329 11.86 -27.02 -6.22
N CYS A 330 13.05 -26.59 -6.66
CA CYS A 330 14.22 -26.63 -5.77
C CYS A 330 14.39 -25.36 -4.96
N LYS A 331 13.85 -24.22 -5.43
CA LYS A 331 14.12 -22.85 -4.91
C LYS A 331 15.60 -22.46 -4.87
N ASP A 332 16.50 -23.38 -5.24
CA ASP A 332 17.95 -23.27 -5.23
C ASP A 332 18.51 -22.91 -6.64
N TRP A 333 17.64 -22.86 -7.67
CA TRP A 333 18.00 -22.51 -9.04
C TRP A 333 17.27 -21.26 -9.50
N HIS A 334 17.97 -20.45 -10.31
CA HIS A 334 17.50 -19.17 -10.83
C HIS A 334 17.89 -19.05 -12.30
N GLY A 335 16.96 -18.64 -13.16
CA GLY A 335 17.24 -18.45 -14.60
C GLY A 335 16.14 -17.69 -15.34
N ARG A 336 16.29 -17.51 -16.65
CA ARG A 336 15.27 -16.86 -17.49
C ARG A 336 14.05 -17.76 -17.64
N ILE A 337 12.89 -17.18 -18.00
CA ILE A 337 11.67 -17.97 -18.20
C ILE A 337 11.85 -19.11 -19.22
N SER A 338 12.65 -18.89 -20.28
CA SER A 338 12.98 -19.89 -21.29
C SER A 338 13.78 -21.08 -20.76
N GLU A 339 14.42 -20.91 -19.60
CA GLU A 339 15.29 -21.90 -18.95
C GLU A 339 14.57 -22.62 -17.81
N VAL A 340 13.46 -22.06 -17.29
CA VAL A 340 12.68 -22.66 -16.18
C VAL A 340 12.14 -24.02 -16.56
N ILE A 341 11.46 -24.12 -17.71
CA ILE A 341 10.89 -25.40 -18.17
C ILE A 341 12.00 -26.45 -18.39
N PRO A 342 13.08 -26.17 -19.15
CA PRO A 342 14.20 -27.10 -19.29
C PRO A 342 14.84 -27.50 -17.95
N HIS A 343 15.01 -26.57 -17.03
CA HIS A 343 15.58 -26.87 -15.71
C HIS A 343 14.68 -27.81 -14.91
N ASP A 344 13.38 -27.51 -14.82
CA ASP A 344 12.41 -28.31 -14.06
C ASP A 344 12.31 -29.73 -14.62
N SER A 345 12.29 -29.89 -15.96
CA SER A 345 12.15 -31.19 -16.60
C SER A 345 13.39 -32.07 -16.57
N GLU A 346 14.60 -31.49 -16.58
CA GLU A 346 15.83 -32.25 -16.85
C GLU A 346 16.88 -32.17 -15.74
N SER A 347 16.87 -31.14 -14.90
CA SER A 347 18.00 -30.78 -14.04
C SER A 347 17.64 -30.51 -12.57
N CYS A 348 16.37 -30.52 -12.22
CA CYS A 348 15.93 -30.23 -10.85
C CYS A 348 16.20 -31.41 -9.90
N LYS A 349 17.15 -31.22 -8.96
CA LYS A 349 17.61 -32.26 -8.02
C LYS A 349 16.55 -32.80 -7.04
N ARG A 350 15.38 -32.16 -6.94
CA ARG A 350 14.30 -32.57 -6.02
C ARG A 350 13.14 -33.30 -6.73
N SER A 351 13.18 -33.47 -8.06
CA SER A 351 12.09 -34.07 -8.85
C SER A 351 12.01 -35.58 -8.69
N TYR A 352 11.22 -36.06 -7.72
CA TYR A 352 10.88 -37.48 -7.62
C TYR A 352 9.39 -37.80 -7.80
N SER A 353 8.49 -36.84 -8.08
CA SER A 353 7.06 -37.18 -8.22
C SER A 353 6.13 -36.27 -9.04
N HIS A 354 6.56 -35.18 -9.67
CA HIS A 354 5.65 -34.33 -10.47
C HIS A 354 6.30 -33.90 -11.80
N GLU A 355 6.01 -34.63 -12.87
CA GLU A 355 6.38 -34.23 -14.23
C GLU A 355 5.56 -33.02 -14.69
N CYS A 356 6.18 -32.06 -15.38
CA CYS A 356 5.46 -31.00 -16.08
C CYS A 356 4.52 -31.61 -17.13
N MET A 357 3.21 -31.43 -16.96
CA MET A 357 2.22 -31.99 -17.88
C MET A 357 2.06 -31.06 -19.08
N MET A 358 2.30 -31.56 -20.29
CA MET A 358 1.97 -30.87 -21.54
C MET A 358 0.45 -30.93 -21.77
N ALA A 359 -0.31 -30.18 -20.98
CA ALA A 359 -1.76 -30.19 -21.00
C ALA A 359 -2.31 -28.79 -20.71
N ALA A 360 -3.47 -28.49 -21.29
CA ALA A 360 -4.23 -27.26 -21.00
C ALA A 360 -5.29 -27.49 -19.91
N GLU A 361 -5.40 -28.71 -19.38
CA GLU A 361 -6.31 -29.03 -18.30
C GLU A 361 -5.71 -30.07 -17.34
N VAL A 362 -6.08 -29.98 -16.07
CA VAL A 362 -5.75 -30.97 -15.03
C VAL A 362 -7.01 -31.34 -14.28
N THR A 363 -7.16 -32.62 -13.96
CA THR A 363 -8.31 -33.13 -13.20
C THR A 363 -7.82 -33.76 -11.91
N ILE A 364 -8.41 -33.33 -10.80
CA ILE A 364 -8.09 -33.82 -9.46
C ILE A 364 -9.27 -34.56 -8.84
N SER A 365 -8.99 -35.51 -7.96
CA SER A 365 -9.98 -36.16 -7.10
C SER A 365 -9.99 -35.52 -5.71
N GLY A 366 -11.16 -35.27 -5.15
CA GLY A 366 -11.33 -34.64 -3.83
C GLY A 366 -10.81 -35.41 -2.61
N ASN A 367 -10.01 -36.48 -2.80
CA ASN A 367 -9.35 -37.22 -1.72
C ASN A 367 -7.86 -36.84 -1.57
N ASP A 368 -7.33 -36.00 -2.46
CA ASP A 368 -5.93 -35.62 -2.48
C ASP A 368 -5.75 -34.30 -1.73
N ASN A 369 -5.34 -34.36 -0.46
CA ASN A 369 -5.08 -33.17 0.35
C ASN A 369 -3.94 -32.34 -0.28
N THR A 370 -4.21 -31.05 -0.54
CA THR A 370 -3.29 -30.04 -1.08
C THR A 370 -2.32 -30.54 -2.15
N CYS A 371 -2.74 -30.49 -3.41
CA CYS A 371 -1.90 -30.90 -4.53
C CYS A 371 -1.48 -29.71 -5.38
N GLU A 372 -0.20 -29.70 -5.77
CA GLU A 372 0.39 -28.78 -6.72
C GLU A 372 0.54 -29.49 -8.07
N TYR A 373 -0.03 -28.92 -9.14
CA TYR A 373 0.08 -29.44 -10.50
C TYR A 373 0.74 -28.43 -11.41
N ARG A 374 1.58 -28.91 -12.32
CA ARG A 374 2.28 -28.04 -13.27
C ARG A 374 1.85 -28.35 -14.69
N LEU A 375 1.28 -27.36 -15.34
CA LEU A 375 0.82 -27.43 -16.71
C LEU A 375 1.69 -26.56 -17.59
N VAL A 376 2.19 -27.15 -18.68
CA VAL A 376 2.73 -26.39 -19.80
C VAL A 376 1.64 -26.31 -20.86
N ALA A 377 0.92 -25.20 -20.85
CA ALA A 377 -0.17 -24.92 -21.78
C ALA A 377 0.27 -23.79 -22.72
N TYR A 378 0.14 -24.00 -24.03
CA TYR A 378 0.46 -22.97 -25.04
C TYR A 378 1.90 -22.41 -24.94
N ASN A 379 2.86 -23.27 -24.55
CA ASN A 379 4.27 -22.97 -24.28
C ASN A 379 4.56 -22.11 -23.03
N ASP A 380 3.55 -21.85 -22.20
CA ASP A 380 3.74 -21.14 -20.95
C ASP A 380 3.53 -22.10 -19.76
N LEU A 381 4.23 -21.82 -18.66
CA LEU A 381 4.19 -22.63 -17.45
C LEU A 381 3.16 -22.06 -16.47
N PHE A 382 2.29 -22.94 -15.99
CA PHE A 382 1.28 -22.66 -14.98
C PHE A 382 1.44 -23.62 -13.81
N CYS A 383 1.37 -23.09 -12.60
CA CYS A 383 1.30 -23.90 -11.39
C CYS A 383 -0.10 -23.77 -10.79
N ILE A 384 -0.78 -24.90 -10.61
CA ILE A 384 -2.14 -24.98 -10.09
C ILE A 384 -2.07 -25.58 -8.70
N ILE A 385 -2.44 -24.78 -7.71
CA ILE A 385 -2.42 -25.16 -6.30
C ILE A 385 -3.86 -25.30 -5.84
N PHE A 386 -4.17 -26.45 -5.25
CA PHE A 386 -5.46 -26.71 -4.63
C PHE A 386 -5.31 -26.62 -3.12
N GLU A 387 -6.15 -25.81 -2.49
CA GLU A 387 -6.18 -25.65 -1.03
C GLU A 387 -7.60 -25.85 -0.51
N GLU A 388 -7.80 -26.87 0.33
CA GLU A 388 -9.07 -27.11 1.01
C GLU A 388 -9.13 -26.26 2.29
N LEU A 389 -10.08 -25.35 2.36
CA LEU A 389 -10.30 -24.43 3.48
C LEU A 389 -11.63 -24.72 4.17
N SER A 390 -11.83 -24.14 5.35
CA SER A 390 -13.06 -24.30 6.14
C SER A 390 -14.35 -23.81 5.44
N LEU A 391 -14.24 -22.96 4.43
CA LEU A 391 -15.37 -22.35 3.71
C LEU A 391 -15.53 -22.86 2.25
N GLY A 392 -14.59 -23.65 1.73
CA GLY A 392 -14.57 -24.04 0.34
C GLY A 392 -13.22 -24.58 -0.11
N ILE A 393 -13.08 -24.79 -1.41
CA ILE A 393 -11.80 -25.11 -2.06
C ILE A 393 -11.33 -23.90 -2.85
N ASN A 394 -10.09 -23.50 -2.59
CA ASN A 394 -9.40 -22.49 -3.37
C ASN A 394 -8.53 -23.17 -4.44
N VAL A 395 -8.74 -22.76 -5.68
CA VAL A 395 -7.90 -23.14 -6.82
C VAL A 395 -7.08 -21.92 -7.22
N MET A 396 -5.80 -21.92 -6.85
CA MET A 396 -4.85 -20.88 -7.23
C MET A 396 -4.11 -21.30 -8.49
N ILE A 397 -3.97 -20.39 -9.45
CA ILE A 397 -3.27 -20.62 -10.72
C ILE A 397 -2.20 -19.55 -10.85
N ASP A 398 -0.95 -19.94 -10.68
CA ASP A 398 0.23 -19.09 -10.83
C ASP A 398 0.78 -19.18 -12.24
N TYR A 399 0.87 -18.05 -12.93
CA TYR A 399 1.48 -17.92 -14.25
C TYR A 399 2.96 -17.54 -14.14
N TYR A 400 3.82 -18.39 -14.69
CA TYR A 400 5.24 -18.13 -14.80
C TYR A 400 5.52 -17.44 -16.13
N GLY A 401 5.50 -16.12 -16.12
CA GLY A 401 5.74 -15.29 -17.30
C GLY A 401 5.46 -13.81 -17.06
N CYS A 402 5.49 -13.04 -18.16
CA CYS A 402 5.22 -11.60 -18.15
C CYS A 402 3.76 -11.32 -17.80
N SER A 403 3.49 -10.54 -16.76
CA SER A 403 2.13 -10.32 -16.25
C SER A 403 1.14 -9.76 -17.28
N SER A 404 1.65 -9.04 -18.30
CA SER A 404 0.87 -8.53 -19.43
C SER A 404 0.25 -9.63 -20.30
N LEU A 405 0.81 -10.84 -20.28
CA LEU A 405 0.34 -11.99 -21.06
C LEU A 405 -0.75 -12.78 -20.34
N LEU A 406 -0.93 -12.57 -19.03
CA LEU A 406 -1.97 -13.25 -18.24
C LEU A 406 -3.38 -13.00 -18.81
N GLY A 407 -3.62 -11.79 -19.33
CA GLY A 407 -4.90 -11.43 -19.94
C GLY A 407 -5.19 -12.11 -21.27
N TRP A 408 -4.30 -12.99 -21.77
CA TRP A 408 -4.54 -13.80 -22.96
C TRP A 408 -5.19 -15.14 -22.64
N TYR A 409 -5.28 -15.48 -21.35
CA TYR A 409 -5.80 -16.74 -20.87
C TYR A 409 -7.11 -16.52 -20.12
N GLU A 410 -8.06 -17.42 -20.35
CA GLU A 410 -9.23 -17.61 -19.49
C GLU A 410 -9.06 -18.91 -18.71
N TYR A 411 -9.42 -18.87 -17.43
CA TYR A 411 -9.35 -20.02 -16.55
C TYR A 411 -10.74 -20.39 -16.10
N GLU A 412 -11.05 -21.68 -16.12
CA GLU A 412 -12.28 -22.20 -15.55
C GLU A 412 -12.01 -23.43 -14.69
N ALA A 413 -12.63 -23.50 -13.52
CA ALA A 413 -12.68 -24.70 -12.71
C ALA A 413 -14.06 -25.35 -12.87
N VAL A 414 -14.09 -26.63 -13.18
CA VAL A 414 -15.29 -27.41 -13.43
C VAL A 414 -15.40 -28.47 -12.34
N LEU A 415 -16.42 -28.34 -11.48
CA LEU A 415 -16.72 -29.31 -10.43
C LEU A 415 -17.78 -30.29 -10.92
N TYR A 416 -17.47 -31.59 -10.88
CA TYR A 416 -18.38 -32.66 -11.32
C TYR A 416 -18.18 -33.97 -10.55
N HIS A 417 -19.07 -34.95 -10.75
CA HIS A 417 -19.02 -36.26 -10.09
C HIS A 417 -19.10 -37.39 -11.12
N ASP A 418 -18.18 -38.35 -11.04
CA ASP A 418 -17.98 -39.37 -12.09
C ASP A 418 -18.89 -40.62 -11.94
N VAL A 419 -19.62 -40.77 -10.84
CA VAL A 419 -20.17 -42.09 -10.44
C VAL A 419 -21.70 -42.19 -10.49
N ASP A 420 -22.45 -41.15 -10.87
CA ASP A 420 -23.92 -41.27 -10.96
C ASP A 420 -24.51 -40.59 -12.21
N PRO A 421 -24.86 -41.36 -13.26
CA PRO A 421 -25.57 -40.84 -14.43
C PRO A 421 -26.93 -40.21 -14.09
N ASN A 422 -27.48 -40.46 -12.90
CA ASN A 422 -28.75 -39.88 -12.45
C ASN A 422 -28.60 -38.55 -11.69
N PHE A 423 -27.37 -38.10 -11.43
CA PHE A 423 -27.10 -36.86 -10.71
C PHE A 423 -26.02 -36.01 -11.42
N PRO A 424 -26.30 -35.49 -12.63
CA PRO A 424 -25.36 -34.65 -13.37
C PRO A 424 -25.26 -33.28 -12.67
N PHE A 425 -24.41 -33.18 -11.66
CA PHE A 425 -23.96 -31.89 -11.16
C PHE A 425 -22.67 -31.52 -11.89
N ASN A 426 -22.76 -30.49 -12.71
CA ASN A 426 -21.61 -29.85 -13.35
C ASN A 426 -21.75 -28.34 -13.11
N LYS A 427 -20.79 -27.76 -12.40
CA LYS A 427 -20.76 -26.32 -12.16
C LYS A 427 -19.40 -25.76 -12.55
N THR A 428 -19.44 -24.72 -13.38
CA THR A 428 -18.25 -24.01 -13.86
C THR A 428 -18.08 -22.71 -13.08
N TYR A 429 -16.86 -22.46 -12.61
CA TYR A 429 -16.46 -21.25 -11.92
C TYR A 429 -15.44 -20.49 -12.79
N LYS A 430 -15.74 -19.23 -13.08
CA LYS A 430 -14.92 -18.32 -13.92
C LYS A 430 -14.57 -17.00 -13.23
N ASN A 431 -15.32 -16.64 -12.19
CA ASN A 431 -15.14 -15.40 -11.45
C ASN A 431 -13.95 -15.57 -10.51
N ALA A 432 -12.93 -14.75 -10.70
CA ALA A 432 -11.72 -14.80 -9.91
C ALA A 432 -11.26 -13.40 -9.52
N HIS A 433 -10.68 -13.33 -8.34
CA HIS A 433 -9.82 -12.22 -7.96
C HIS A 433 -8.45 -12.42 -8.62
N ARG A 434 -7.98 -11.37 -9.30
CA ARG A 434 -6.63 -11.34 -9.91
C ARG A 434 -5.68 -10.61 -8.95
N CYS A 435 -4.58 -11.25 -8.59
CA CYS A 435 -3.47 -10.60 -7.90
C CYS A 435 -2.16 -10.90 -8.65
N TYR A 436 -1.55 -9.86 -9.24
CA TYR A 436 -0.25 -9.97 -9.94
C TYR A 436 -0.24 -11.04 -11.07
N ASN A 437 0.42 -12.18 -10.85
CA ASN A 437 0.53 -13.33 -11.74
C ASN A 437 -0.34 -14.52 -11.31
N GLN A 438 -1.16 -14.34 -10.28
CA GLN A 438 -2.01 -15.37 -9.71
C GLN A 438 -3.49 -15.11 -10.03
N TYR A 439 -4.19 -16.20 -10.33
CA TYR A 439 -5.62 -16.23 -10.54
C TYR A 439 -6.25 -17.15 -9.48
N LEU A 440 -7.23 -16.66 -8.71
CA LEU A 440 -7.88 -17.42 -7.65
C LEU A 440 -9.34 -17.75 -8.01
N ILE A 441 -9.67 -19.03 -8.11
CA ILE A 441 -11.05 -19.51 -8.28
C ILE A 441 -11.53 -20.14 -6.97
N GLU A 442 -12.59 -19.60 -6.39
CA GLU A 442 -13.19 -20.09 -5.16
C GLU A 442 -14.38 -20.99 -5.45
N ILE A 443 -14.37 -22.21 -4.91
CA ILE A 443 -15.46 -23.18 -4.98
C ILE A 443 -16.08 -23.27 -3.57
N PRO A 444 -17.31 -22.76 -3.36
CA PRO A 444 -17.89 -22.68 -2.02
C PRO A 444 -18.33 -24.05 -1.49
N ASN A 445 -18.23 -24.25 -0.18
CA ASN A 445 -18.68 -25.49 0.48
C ASN A 445 -20.15 -25.83 0.18
N SER A 446 -21.02 -24.84 0.00
CA SER A 446 -22.42 -25.10 -0.36
C SER A 446 -22.61 -25.91 -1.65
N ASP A 447 -21.64 -25.88 -2.56
CA ASP A 447 -21.67 -26.70 -3.78
C ASP A 447 -20.92 -28.04 -3.61
N ILE A 448 -19.95 -28.11 -2.69
CA ILE A 448 -19.23 -29.33 -2.33
C ILE A 448 -20.11 -30.25 -1.46
N ASP A 449 -20.85 -29.67 -0.51
CA ASP A 449 -21.76 -30.39 0.40
C ASP A 449 -22.90 -31.11 -0.34
N LYS A 450 -23.22 -30.67 -1.57
CA LYS A 450 -24.21 -31.34 -2.45
C LYS A 450 -23.80 -32.77 -2.81
N PHE A 451 -22.52 -33.11 -2.69
CA PHE A 451 -22.02 -34.46 -2.93
C PHE A 451 -22.13 -35.36 -1.68
N GLY A 452 -22.46 -34.82 -0.51
CA GLY A 452 -22.66 -35.58 0.73
C GLY A 452 -21.46 -36.44 1.13
N GLU A 453 -21.71 -37.65 1.67
CA GLU A 453 -20.66 -38.63 2.01
C GLU A 453 -19.99 -39.27 0.77
N LYS A 454 -20.48 -39.01 -0.45
CA LYS A 454 -19.91 -39.56 -1.70
C LYS A 454 -18.72 -38.71 -2.17
N ARG A 455 -17.56 -38.93 -1.55
CA ARG A 455 -16.25 -38.35 -1.94
C ARG A 455 -15.55 -39.19 -3.00
N PRO A 456 -15.98 -39.12 -4.27
CA PRO A 456 -15.04 -38.46 -5.17
C PRO A 456 -15.76 -37.51 -6.12
N PHE A 457 -15.89 -36.26 -5.70
CA PHE A 457 -16.02 -35.18 -6.68
C PHE A 457 -14.67 -34.98 -7.39
N LYS A 458 -14.74 -34.51 -8.62
CA LYS A 458 -13.58 -34.14 -9.43
C LYS A 458 -13.63 -32.67 -9.75
N ILE A 459 -12.47 -32.04 -9.74
CA ILE A 459 -12.30 -30.66 -10.20
C ILE A 459 -11.38 -30.71 -11.42
N THR A 460 -11.90 -30.31 -12.58
CA THR A 460 -11.07 -30.06 -13.76
C THR A 460 -10.80 -28.57 -13.89
N VAL A 461 -9.54 -28.18 -13.85
CA VAL A 461 -9.12 -26.81 -14.16
C VAL A 461 -8.71 -26.78 -15.62
N LYS A 462 -9.26 -25.84 -16.39
CA LYS A 462 -8.97 -25.66 -17.81
C LYS A 462 -8.42 -24.26 -18.06
N ILE A 463 -7.39 -24.21 -18.89
CA ILE A 463 -6.72 -23.01 -19.36
C ILE A 463 -7.06 -22.84 -20.84
N HIS A 464 -7.71 -21.73 -21.18
CA HIS A 464 -8.11 -21.41 -22.54
C HIS A 464 -7.32 -20.23 -23.07
N LEU A 465 -6.83 -20.32 -24.31
CA LEU A 465 -6.29 -19.16 -25.02
C LEU A 465 -7.43 -18.38 -25.69
N LEU A 466 -7.54 -17.08 -25.41
CA LEU A 466 -8.56 -16.20 -26.00
C LEU A 466 -8.41 -16.11 -27.53
N HIS A 467 -9.49 -16.41 -28.26
CA HIS A 467 -9.49 -16.46 -29.74
C HIS A 467 -9.19 -15.07 -30.36
N GLY A 468 -8.24 -15.04 -31.30
CA GLY A 468 -7.85 -13.83 -32.06
C GLY A 468 -6.35 -13.52 -32.00
N ILE A 469 -5.61 -14.15 -31.09
CA ILE A 469 -4.16 -14.01 -30.95
C ILE A 469 -3.48 -15.25 -31.54
N ALA A 470 -3.16 -15.20 -32.83
CA ALA A 470 -2.28 -16.22 -33.42
C ALA A 470 -0.88 -16.08 -32.80
N ARG A 471 -0.55 -16.85 -31.76
CA ARG A 471 0.85 -17.16 -31.45
C ARG A 471 1.35 -18.03 -32.60
N ASN A 472 1.90 -17.40 -33.64
CA ASN A 472 2.53 -18.09 -34.76
C ASN A 472 3.61 -19.01 -34.19
N MET A 473 3.29 -20.30 -34.12
CA MET A 473 4.22 -21.37 -33.83
C MET A 473 5.32 -21.35 -34.88
N SER A 474 6.54 -21.00 -34.47
CA SER A 474 7.75 -21.59 -35.05
C SER A 474 8.91 -21.49 -34.06
N VAL A 475 9.20 -22.62 -33.42
CA VAL A 475 10.44 -22.91 -32.66
C VAL A 475 11.68 -22.96 -33.59
N GLY A 476 11.62 -22.35 -34.79
CA GLY A 476 12.66 -22.39 -35.81
C GLY A 476 13.41 -21.06 -36.06
N LYS A 477 13.10 -19.96 -35.36
CA LYS A 477 13.74 -18.65 -35.64
C LYS A 477 14.33 -17.88 -34.47
N ILE A 478 14.16 -18.34 -33.22
CA ILE A 478 14.86 -17.73 -32.06
C ILE A 478 16.35 -18.17 -32.01
N LEU A 479 16.76 -19.18 -32.80
CA LEU A 479 18.18 -19.54 -33.00
C LEU A 479 18.88 -18.81 -34.19
N LYS A 480 18.29 -17.75 -34.76
CA LYS A 480 18.92 -17.01 -35.89
C LYS A 480 18.95 -15.48 -35.75
N LEU A 481 18.80 -14.93 -34.55
CA LEU A 481 19.04 -13.50 -34.27
C LEU A 481 20.23 -13.21 -33.34
N ASN A 482 21.05 -14.24 -33.03
CA ASN A 482 22.35 -14.06 -32.35
C ASN A 482 23.55 -14.00 -33.32
N ASN A 483 23.32 -13.84 -34.63
CA ASN A 483 24.37 -13.62 -35.62
C ASN A 483 23.87 -12.64 -36.68
N MET A 484 23.79 -11.35 -36.33
CA MET A 484 23.96 -10.19 -37.22
C MET A 484 23.73 -8.92 -36.39
N ASN A 485 24.75 -8.53 -35.64
CA ASN A 485 25.34 -7.20 -35.69
C ASN A 485 26.68 -7.30 -34.95
N GLN A 486 27.75 -7.17 -35.74
CA GLN A 486 29.12 -6.94 -35.32
C GLN A 486 29.23 -5.65 -34.51
#